data_AF-A0A6J0GC44-F1
#
_entry.id   AF-A0A6J0GC44-F1
#
_cell.length_a   1.000
_cell.length_b   1.000
_cell.length_c   1.000
_cell.angle_alpha   90.00
_cell.angle_beta   90.00
_cell.angle_gamma   90.00
#
_symmetry.space_group_name_H-M   'P 1'
#
loop_
_entity.id
_entity.type
_entity.pdbx_description
1 polymer ?
#
loop_
_entity_poly.entity_id
_entity_poly.type
_entity_poly.pdbx_seq_one_letter_code
_entity_poly.pdbx_strand_id
1 'polypeptide(L)'
;MGGFCGYLATMAGLAAGADAAYIYEEPFNIRDLQVNVEHLTEKMKTTVQRGLVLRNERCNDNYTTDFICSLYSEEGKGVFDCRQNVLGHMQQVGGPPTALGKG
;
A
#
# COMPACT_ATOMS: atom_id res chain seq x y z
N MET A 1 7.61 8.97 -0.64
CA MET A 1 7.48 10.28 0.04
C MET A 1 6.62 10.12 1.28
N GLY A 2 6.87 10.94 2.29
CA GLY A 2 6.17 10.92 3.58
C GLY A 2 7.10 10.82 4.79
N GLY A 3 8.37 10.43 4.61
CA GLY A 3 9.29 10.30 5.74
C GLY A 3 8.73 9.36 6.82
N PHE A 4 8.67 9.82 8.06
CA PHE A 4 8.02 9.12 9.18
C PHE A 4 6.51 9.40 9.32
N CYS A 5 5.96 10.28 8.48
CA CYS A 5 4.55 10.69 8.57
C CYS A 5 3.70 9.87 7.59
N GLY A 6 2.85 9.02 8.14
CA GLY A 6 1.88 8.18 7.44
C GLY A 6 0.69 8.93 6.85
N TYR A 7 0.52 10.23 7.14
CA TYR A 7 -0.63 11.03 6.70
C TYR A 7 -0.91 10.92 5.19
N LEU A 8 0.14 10.96 4.36
CA LEU A 8 -0.02 10.84 2.91
C LEU A 8 -0.49 9.44 2.50
N ALA A 9 -0.01 8.39 3.17
CA ALA A 9 -0.42 7.01 2.90
C ALA A 9 -1.85 6.73 3.37
N THR A 10 -2.25 7.27 4.54
CA THR A 10 -3.60 7.11 5.08
C THR A 10 -4.63 7.89 4.25
N MET A 11 -4.36 9.14 3.90
CA MET A 11 -5.27 9.95 3.08
C MET A 11 -5.35 9.44 1.65
N ALA A 12 -4.23 9.01 1.05
CA ALA A 12 -4.24 8.37 -0.26
C ALA A 12 -4.97 7.02 -0.21
N GLY A 13 -4.83 6.26 0.87
CA GLY A 13 -5.53 4.99 1.06
C GLY A 13 -7.04 5.18 1.13
N LEU A 14 -7.49 6.16 1.90
CA LEU A 14 -8.92 6.46 2.02
C LEU A 14 -9.50 7.02 0.72
N ALA A 15 -8.77 7.86 0.00
CA ALA A 15 -9.21 8.41 -1.29
C ALA A 15 -9.17 7.38 -2.45
N ALA A 16 -8.21 6.47 -2.44
CA ALA A 16 -8.05 5.44 -3.47
C ALA A 16 -8.80 4.14 -3.18
N GLY A 17 -9.36 3.99 -1.96
CA GLY A 17 -9.96 2.75 -1.50
C GLY A 17 -8.93 1.62 -1.36
N ALA A 18 -7.76 1.93 -0.79
CA ALA A 18 -6.73 0.94 -0.50
C ALA A 18 -7.22 -0.08 0.53
N ASP A 19 -6.88 -1.34 0.31
CA ASP A 19 -7.20 -2.47 1.19
C ASP A 19 -6.34 -2.46 2.45
N ALA A 20 -5.09 -1.99 2.33
CA ALA A 20 -4.17 -1.85 3.45
C ALA A 20 -3.25 -0.64 3.25
N ALA A 21 -2.89 0.02 4.35
CA ALA A 21 -1.92 1.11 4.36
C ALA A 21 -0.92 0.90 5.52
N TYR A 22 0.30 0.50 5.20
CA TYR A 22 1.38 0.32 6.17
C TYR A 22 2.10 1.64 6.44
N ILE A 23 1.97 2.14 7.66
CA ILE A 23 2.55 3.41 8.12
C ILE A 23 3.52 3.18 9.28
N TYR A 24 4.34 4.18 9.60
CA TYR A 24 5.31 4.06 10.71
C TYR A 24 4.62 4.19 12.08
N GLU A 25 3.56 5.01 12.15
CA GLU A 25 2.82 5.29 13.37
C GLU A 25 2.04 4.07 13.89
N GLU A 26 1.77 3.09 13.03
CA GLU A 26 1.07 1.86 13.37
C GLU A 26 2.02 0.67 13.15
N PRO A 27 2.66 0.15 14.21
CA PRO A 27 3.57 -0.97 14.10
C PRO A 27 2.81 -2.23 13.68
N PHE A 28 3.27 -2.86 12.61
CA PHE A 28 2.72 -4.11 12.09
C PHE A 28 3.75 -5.23 12.19
N ASN A 29 3.25 -6.45 12.33
CA ASN A 29 4.03 -7.67 12.37
C ASN A 29 3.68 -8.59 11.18
N ILE A 30 4.32 -9.75 11.11
CA ILE A 30 4.11 -10.71 10.03
C ILE A 30 2.69 -11.28 10.00
N ARG A 31 2.03 -11.41 11.15
CA ARG A 31 0.63 -11.89 11.22
C ARG A 31 -0.31 -10.87 10.62
N ASP A 32 -0.07 -9.58 10.81
CA ASP A 32 -0.90 -8.53 10.21
C ASP A 32 -0.80 -8.55 8.67
N LEU A 33 0.39 -8.85 8.14
CA LEU A 33 0.60 -9.09 6.71
C LEU A 33 -0.18 -10.33 6.24
N GLN A 34 -0.08 -11.45 6.96
CA GLN A 34 -0.80 -12.68 6.60
C GLN A 34 -2.32 -12.50 6.59
N VAL A 35 -2.87 -11.85 7.62
CA VAL A 35 -4.31 -11.54 7.69
C VAL A 35 -4.75 -10.71 6.49
N ASN A 36 -3.95 -9.72 6.09
CA ASN A 36 -4.27 -8.91 4.89
C ASN A 36 -4.21 -9.72 3.59
N VAL A 37 -3.26 -10.65 3.46
CA VAL A 37 -3.20 -11.55 2.30
C VAL A 37 -4.44 -12.44 2.25
N GLU A 38 -4.82 -13.08 3.36
CA GLU A 38 -6.04 -13.89 3.43
C GLU A 38 -7.28 -13.06 3.06
N HIS A 39 -7.36 -11.83 3.55
CA HIS A 39 -8.46 -10.93 3.24
C HIS A 39 -8.49 -10.54 1.75
N LEU A 40 -7.33 -10.28 1.13
CA LEU A 40 -7.24 -10.06 -0.32
C LEU A 40 -7.64 -11.31 -1.10
N THR A 41 -7.18 -12.49 -0.69
CA THR A 41 -7.49 -13.77 -1.32
C THR A 41 -9.00 -14.02 -1.34
N GLU A 42 -9.70 -13.78 -0.22
CA GLU A 42 -11.16 -13.87 -0.17
C GLU A 42 -11.83 -12.79 -1.01
N LYS A 43 -11.31 -11.55 -0.98
CA LYS A 43 -11.83 -10.45 -1.82
C LYS A 43 -11.75 -10.79 -3.31
N MET A 44 -10.68 -11.44 -3.77
CA MET A 44 -10.53 -11.86 -5.18
C MET A 44 -11.56 -12.91 -5.63
N LYS A 45 -12.20 -13.63 -4.71
CA LYS A 45 -13.31 -14.54 -5.03
C LYS A 45 -14.63 -13.79 -5.29
N THR A 46 -14.70 -12.51 -4.94
CA THR A 46 -15.85 -11.64 -5.19
C THR A 46 -15.77 -10.98 -6.58
N THR A 47 -16.72 -10.10 -6.89
CA THR A 47 -16.76 -9.34 -8.15
C THR A 47 -15.60 -8.34 -8.29
N VAL A 48 -15.01 -7.90 -7.17
CA VAL A 48 -13.94 -6.90 -7.17
C VAL A 48 -12.59 -7.60 -7.02
N GLN A 49 -12.02 -7.97 -8.16
CA GLN A 49 -10.73 -8.65 -8.25
C GLN A 49 -9.55 -7.66 -8.30
N ARG A 50 -9.55 -6.69 -7.38
CA ARG A 50 -8.50 -5.66 -7.29
C ARG A 50 -8.15 -5.40 -5.84
N GLY A 51 -6.85 -5.43 -5.58
CA GLY A 51 -6.26 -5.09 -4.29
C GLY A 51 -5.32 -3.90 -4.45
N LEU A 52 -5.39 -2.93 -3.55
CA LEU A 52 -4.42 -1.83 -3.48
C LEU A 52 -3.81 -1.77 -2.09
N VAL A 53 -2.50 -1.95 -2.00
CA VAL A 53 -1.74 -1.87 -0.75
C VAL A 53 -0.79 -0.67 -0.84
N LEU A 54 -0.88 0.21 0.15
CA LEU A 54 0.02 1.35 0.29
C LEU A 54 1.04 1.07 1.38
N ARG A 55 2.28 1.48 1.14
CA ARG A 55 3.36 1.36 2.12
C ARG A 55 4.17 2.65 2.17
N ASN A 56 4.31 3.20 3.36
CA ASN A 56 5.17 4.35 3.60
C ASN A 56 6.65 3.92 3.52
N GLU A 57 7.50 4.78 2.94
CA GLU A 57 8.91 4.47 2.63
C GLU A 57 9.77 4.13 3.87
N ARG A 58 9.43 4.63 5.07
CA ARG A 58 10.13 4.36 6.33
C ARG A 58 9.26 3.66 7.38
N CYS A 59 8.25 2.89 6.98
CA CYS A 59 7.40 2.20 7.97
C CYS A 59 8.17 1.12 8.76
N ASN A 60 9.18 0.49 8.16
CA ASN A 60 9.99 -0.56 8.78
C ASN A 60 11.28 -0.79 7.98
N ASP A 61 12.39 -1.07 8.66
CA ASP A 61 13.70 -1.35 8.03
C ASP A 61 13.79 -2.77 7.42
N ASN A 62 13.10 -3.74 8.02
CA ASN A 62 13.15 -5.14 7.58
C ASN A 62 12.00 -5.48 6.61
N TYR A 63 10.80 -4.94 6.85
CA TYR A 63 9.64 -5.15 5.97
C TYR A 63 9.64 -4.13 4.83
N THR A 64 10.54 -4.37 3.88
CA THR A 64 10.69 -3.57 2.66
C THR A 64 9.52 -3.81 1.70
N THR A 65 9.33 -2.89 0.74
CA THR A 65 8.34 -3.06 -0.32
C THR A 65 8.55 -4.38 -1.09
N ASP A 66 9.80 -4.73 -1.38
CA ASP A 66 10.15 -5.97 -2.07
C ASP A 66 9.76 -7.21 -1.24
N PHE A 67 10.00 -7.18 0.08
CA PHE A 67 9.59 -8.26 0.98
C PHE A 67 8.06 -8.44 0.97
N ILE A 68 7.31 -7.35 1.13
CA ILE A 68 5.84 -7.38 1.12
C ILE A 68 5.33 -7.88 -0.24
N CYS A 69 5.89 -7.38 -1.35
CA CYS A 69 5.48 -7.81 -2.68
C CYS A 69 5.74 -9.30 -2.90
N SER A 70 6.90 -9.81 -2.45
CA SER A 70 7.25 -11.22 -2.57
C SER A 70 6.33 -12.10 -1.72
N LEU A 71 6.04 -11.69 -0.48
CA LEU A 71 5.12 -12.38 0.41
C LEU A 71 3.72 -12.49 -0.20
N TYR A 72 3.17 -11.37 -0.68
CA TYR A 72 1.86 -11.35 -1.34
C TYR A 72 1.85 -12.17 -2.62
N SER A 73 2.94 -12.17 -3.38
CA SER A 73 3.03 -12.95 -4.62
C SER A 73 3.06 -14.45 -4.34
N GLU A 74 3.79 -14.88 -3.30
CA GLU A 74 3.88 -16.29 -2.89
C GLU A 74 2.58 -16.80 -2.27
N GLU A 75 2.04 -16.09 -1.28
CA GLU A 75 0.81 -16.49 -0.58
C GLU A 75 -0.44 -16.34 -1.47
N GLY A 76 -0.40 -15.41 -2.43
CA GLY A 76 -1.46 -15.20 -3.43
C GLY A 76 -1.37 -16.12 -4.65
N LYS A 77 -0.36 -17.02 -4.74
CA LYS A 77 -0.17 -17.89 -5.90
C LYS A 77 -1.43 -18.67 -6.24
N GLY A 78 -1.87 -18.54 -7.48
CA GLY A 78 -3.07 -19.20 -8.00
C GLY A 78 -4.37 -18.42 -7.78
N VAL A 79 -4.32 -17.28 -7.07
CA VAL A 79 -5.48 -16.39 -6.86
C VAL A 79 -5.23 -15.01 -7.46
N PHE A 80 -4.09 -14.39 -7.16
CA PHE A 80 -3.73 -13.09 -7.71
C PHE A 80 -2.22 -12.94 -7.92
N ASP A 81 -1.85 -11.94 -8.73
CA ASP A 81 -0.47 -11.54 -8.97
C ASP A 81 -0.22 -10.16 -8.34
N CYS A 82 0.95 -9.94 -7.77
CA CYS A 82 1.29 -8.68 -7.11
C CYS A 82 2.25 -7.87 -7.99
N ARG A 83 2.01 -6.56 -8.08
CA ARG A 83 2.93 -5.63 -8.73
C ARG A 83 3.25 -4.50 -7.81
N GLN A 84 4.55 -4.31 -7.55
CA GLN A 84 5.03 -3.14 -6.85
C GLN A 84 5.18 -1.95 -7.80
N ASN A 85 4.74 -0.78 -7.34
CA ASN A 85 5.02 0.49 -7.99
C ASN A 85 5.58 1.45 -6.95
N VAL A 86 6.87 1.78 -7.07
CA VAL A 86 7.51 2.80 -6.24
C VAL A 86 7.34 4.14 -6.93
N LEU A 87 6.36 4.93 -6.48
CA LEU A 87 5.99 6.21 -7.11
C LEU A 87 7.14 7.25 -7.11
N GLY A 88 8.16 7.08 -6.25
CA GLY A 88 9.39 7.88 -6.26
C GLY A 88 9.15 9.40 -6.28
N HIS A 89 10.02 10.13 -6.99
CA HIS A 89 9.92 11.59 -7.15
C HIS A 89 8.74 12.06 -8.03
N MET A 90 7.97 11.14 -8.62
CA MET A 90 6.82 11.50 -9.47
C MET A 90 5.65 12.07 -8.65
N GLN A 91 5.62 11.85 -7.32
CA GLN A 91 4.72 12.53 -6.39
C GLN A 91 5.12 13.99 -6.11
N GLN A 92 6.37 14.38 -6.43
CA GLN A 92 6.91 15.72 -6.20
C GLN A 92 6.77 16.59 -7.44
N VAL A 93 6.83 15.98 -8.63
CA VAL A 93 6.46 16.61 -9.90
C VAL A 93 4.94 16.54 -10.03
N GLY A 94 4.26 17.25 -9.15
CA GLY A 94 2.83 17.45 -9.25
C GLY A 94 2.48 17.87 -10.67
N GLY A 95 1.53 17.17 -11.28
CA GLY A 95 0.74 17.75 -12.36
C GLY A 95 0.16 19.10 -11.92
N PRO A 96 -0.46 19.87 -12.84
CA PRO A 96 -0.94 21.22 -12.55
C PRO A 96 -1.71 21.25 -11.22
N PRO A 97 -1.41 22.22 -10.34
CA PRO A 97 -1.93 22.24 -8.97
C PRO A 97 -3.46 22.14 -8.99
N THR A 98 -3.99 21.15 -8.30
CA THR A 98 -5.43 21.05 -8.03
C THR A 98 -5.87 22.24 -7.19
N ALA A 99 -7.09 22.74 -7.44
CA ALA A 99 -7.61 24.02 -6.97
C ALA A 99 -7.55 24.26 -5.44
N LEU A 100 -7.29 23.22 -4.64
CA LEU A 100 -7.17 23.31 -3.18
C LEU A 100 -5.86 23.96 -2.70
N GLY A 101 -4.84 24.07 -3.56
CA GLY A 101 -3.56 24.71 -3.24
C GLY A 101 -3.49 26.21 -3.55
N LYS A 102 -4.60 26.83 -3.95
CA LYS A 102 -4.72 28.28 -4.18
C LYS A 102 -5.72 28.87 -3.19
N GLY A 103 -5.26 29.06 -1.96
CA GLY A 103 -5.96 29.78 -0.90
C GLY A 103 -4.94 30.44 0.00
#